data_AF-A0A5A7RFN3-F1
#
_entry.id   AF-A0A5A7RFN3-F1
#
_cell.length_a   1.000
_cell.length_b   1.000
_cell.length_c   1.000
_cell.angle_alpha   90.00
_cell.angle_beta   90.00
_cell.angle_gamma   90.00
#
_symmetry.space_group_name_H-M   'P 1'
#
loop_
_entity.id
_entity.type
_entity.pdbx_description
1 polymer ?
#
loop_
_entity_poly.entity_id
_entity_poly.type
_entity_poly.pdbx_seq_one_letter_code
_entity_poly.pdbx_strand_id
1 'polypeptide(L)'
;MPLPLDVFSDANGHQRVTLSEPGGSSVEVIVESGQVVSWKNNRREELLFFTSKSNGNRSQAPVFGGISISFPQATNLWPFEQHRLWSLENDPFDRVPSGSRLSSVNLVSRTSDKGSKILACRFEVRLNISISQGKLTLMPSVRNIGNKSFSFTIATRNSLSVSNIRC
;
A
#
# COMPACT_ATOMS: atom_id res chain seq x y z
N MET A 1 7.39 -24.50 -11.25
CA MET A 1 7.97 -23.21 -10.84
C MET A 1 6.81 -22.32 -10.41
N PRO A 2 6.78 -21.77 -9.17
CA PRO A 2 5.74 -20.81 -8.81
C PRO A 2 5.91 -19.54 -9.65
N LEU A 3 4.81 -19.04 -10.21
CA LEU A 3 4.80 -17.82 -11.04
C LEU A 3 5.20 -16.61 -10.18
N PRO A 4 6.05 -15.71 -10.69
CA PRO A 4 6.40 -14.48 -9.98
C PRO A 4 5.18 -13.58 -9.82
N LEU A 5 5.18 -12.76 -8.77
CA LEU A 5 4.22 -11.65 -8.62
C LEU A 5 4.19 -10.82 -9.91
N ASP A 6 3.00 -10.38 -10.33
CA ASP A 6 2.86 -9.53 -11.50
C ASP A 6 3.23 -8.09 -11.13
N VAL A 7 4.51 -7.77 -11.34
CA VAL A 7 5.11 -6.46 -11.04
C VAL A 7 5.40 -5.73 -12.35
N PHE A 8 4.88 -4.52 -12.49
CA PHE A 8 5.06 -3.70 -13.70
C PHE A 8 5.26 -2.23 -13.35
N SER A 9 5.79 -1.45 -14.29
CA SER A 9 5.88 0.01 -14.16
C SER A 9 4.72 0.67 -14.88
N ASP A 10 4.01 1.57 -14.21
CA ASP A 10 2.92 2.33 -14.84
C ASP A 10 3.44 3.49 -15.72
N ALA A 11 2.52 4.16 -16.43
CA ALA A 11 2.86 5.27 -17.32
C ALA A 11 3.52 6.47 -16.62
N ASN A 12 3.39 6.56 -15.29
CA ASN A 12 4.01 7.59 -14.46
C ASN A 12 5.35 7.12 -13.86
N GLY A 13 5.79 5.89 -14.19
CA GLY A 13 7.04 5.30 -13.71
C GLY A 13 6.97 4.68 -12.31
N HIS A 14 5.78 4.53 -11.72
CA HIS A 14 5.62 3.87 -10.43
C HIS A 14 5.59 2.36 -10.57
N GLN A 15 6.26 1.64 -9.68
CA GLN A 15 6.17 0.19 -9.60
C GLN A 15 4.83 -0.22 -8.99
N ARG A 16 4.09 -1.06 -9.72
CA ARG A 16 2.81 -1.63 -9.30
C ARG A 16 2.88 -3.13 -9.17
N VAL A 17 2.09 -3.66 -8.26
CA VAL A 17 1.85 -5.10 -8.09
C VAL A 17 0.37 -5.40 -8.22
N THR A 18 0.06 -6.40 -9.04
CA THR A 18 -1.29 -6.96 -9.13
C THR A 18 -1.38 -8.23 -8.30
N LEU A 19 -2.34 -8.25 -7.38
CA LEU A 19 -2.78 -9.44 -6.69
C LEU A 19 -4.09 -9.93 -7.31
N SER A 20 -4.24 -11.25 -7.42
CA SER A 20 -5.47 -11.88 -7.89
C SER A 20 -5.75 -13.16 -7.13
N GLU A 21 -7.02 -13.51 -7.07
CA GLU A 21 -7.48 -14.79 -6.54
C GLU A 21 -8.30 -15.56 -7.59
N PRO A 22 -8.39 -16.90 -7.52
CA PRO A 22 -9.02 -17.72 -8.58
C PRO A 22 -10.48 -17.38 -8.91
N GLY A 23 -11.21 -16.81 -7.96
CA GLY A 23 -12.58 -16.31 -8.11
C GLY A 23 -12.71 -15.01 -8.91
N GLY A 24 -11.59 -14.42 -9.36
CA GLY A 24 -11.57 -13.27 -10.27
C GLY A 24 -11.50 -11.90 -9.60
N SER A 25 -11.45 -11.84 -8.26
CA SER A 25 -11.16 -10.59 -7.56
C SER A 25 -9.69 -10.20 -7.75
N SER A 26 -9.41 -8.90 -7.83
CA SER A 26 -8.03 -8.41 -8.00
C SER A 26 -7.78 -7.14 -7.21
N VAL A 27 -6.52 -6.91 -6.86
CA VAL A 27 -6.05 -5.74 -6.13
C VAL A 27 -4.79 -5.20 -6.79
N GLU A 28 -4.70 -3.89 -6.95
CA GLU A 28 -3.49 -3.21 -7.45
C GLU A 28 -2.88 -2.34 -6.35
N VAL A 29 -1.57 -2.44 -6.18
CA VAL A 29 -0.80 -1.71 -5.16
C VAL A 29 0.34 -0.94 -5.82
N ILE A 30 0.50 0.33 -5.48
CA ILE A 30 1.70 1.10 -5.80
C ILE A 30 2.75 0.80 -4.73
N VAL A 31 3.89 0.24 -5.12
CA VAL A 31 4.92 -0.26 -4.20
C VAL A 31 5.50 0.88 -3.41
N GLU A 32 5.92 1.97 -4.02
CA GLU A 32 6.69 3.04 -3.36
C GLU A 32 5.88 3.76 -2.27
N SER A 33 4.56 3.85 -2.44
CA SER A 33 3.64 4.47 -1.47
C SER A 33 2.97 3.46 -0.53
N GLY A 34 3.04 2.17 -0.84
CA GLY A 34 2.29 1.11 -0.14
C GLY A 34 0.77 1.30 -0.21
N GLN A 35 0.30 2.03 -1.23
CA GLN A 35 -1.10 2.40 -1.40
C GLN A 35 -1.82 1.39 -2.29
N VAL A 36 -2.97 0.90 -1.84
CA VAL A 36 -3.89 0.13 -2.69
C VAL A 36 -4.68 1.11 -3.54
N VAL A 37 -4.62 0.97 -4.86
CA VAL A 37 -5.21 1.94 -5.80
C VAL A 37 -6.39 1.39 -6.59
N SER A 38 -6.57 0.07 -6.61
CA SER A 38 -7.72 -0.59 -7.23
C SER A 38 -8.03 -1.88 -6.45
N TRP A 39 -9.32 -2.15 -6.23
CA TRP A 39 -9.82 -3.41 -5.69
C TRP A 39 -11.09 -3.78 -6.44
N LYS A 40 -11.00 -4.79 -7.29
CA LYS A 40 -12.10 -5.30 -8.11
C LYS A 40 -12.65 -6.58 -7.51
N ASN A 41 -13.97 -6.70 -7.48
CA ASN A 41 -14.64 -7.95 -7.11
C ASN A 41 -14.60 -8.97 -8.27
N ASN A 42 -15.16 -10.16 -8.04
CA ASN A 42 -15.29 -11.23 -9.05
C ASN A 42 -16.07 -10.84 -10.32
N ARG A 43 -16.89 -9.78 -10.25
CA ARG A 43 -17.62 -9.21 -11.39
C ARG A 43 -16.86 -8.08 -12.09
N ARG A 44 -15.60 -7.84 -11.69
CA ARG A 44 -14.73 -6.75 -12.15
C ARG A 44 -15.25 -5.35 -11.80
N GLU A 45 -16.15 -5.23 -10.83
CA GLU A 45 -16.65 -3.95 -10.34
C GLU A 45 -15.60 -3.34 -9.39
N GLU A 46 -15.25 -2.08 -9.61
CA GLU A 46 -14.29 -1.34 -8.79
C GLU A 46 -14.92 -0.92 -7.46
N LEU A 47 -14.27 -1.29 -6.35
CA LEU A 47 -14.72 -1.05 -4.98
C LEU A 47 -14.04 0.17 -4.34
N LEU A 48 -12.95 0.68 -4.92
CA LEU A 48 -12.26 1.87 -4.42
C LEU A 48 -12.53 3.09 -5.29
N PHE A 49 -12.64 4.24 -4.64
CA PHE A 49 -12.55 5.51 -5.35
C PHE A 49 -11.07 5.87 -5.45
N PHE A 50 -10.56 5.96 -6.68
CA PHE A 50 -9.20 6.42 -6.95
C PHE A 50 -9.20 7.32 -8.17
N THR A 51 -8.55 8.48 -8.07
CA THR A 51 -8.40 9.41 -9.18
C THR A 51 -6.97 9.92 -9.29
N SER A 52 -6.43 9.82 -10.50
CA SER A 52 -5.17 10.40 -10.91
C SER A 52 -5.49 11.46 -11.98
N LYS A 53 -6.02 12.62 -11.57
CA LYS A 53 -6.26 13.72 -12.52
C LYS A 53 -4.93 14.39 -12.88
N SER A 54 -4.31 13.98 -13.98
CA SER A 54 -3.31 14.79 -14.67
C SER A 54 -4.02 15.91 -15.45
N ASN A 55 -4.48 16.96 -14.74
CA ASN A 55 -4.83 18.18 -15.46
C ASN A 55 -3.54 18.75 -16.07
N GLY A 56 -3.58 19.07 -17.36
CA GLY A 56 -2.43 19.41 -18.20
C GLY A 56 -1.38 20.33 -17.55
N ASN A 57 -0.13 20.08 -17.91
CA ASN A 57 1.06 20.89 -17.59
C ASN A 57 1.50 21.03 -16.14
N ARG A 58 1.16 20.09 -15.24
CA ARG A 58 1.89 19.94 -13.97
C ARG A 58 2.35 18.51 -13.76
N SER A 59 3.67 18.31 -13.74
CA SER A 59 4.36 17.02 -13.57
C SER A 59 4.17 16.35 -12.20
N GLN A 60 3.20 16.80 -11.39
CA GLN A 60 2.84 16.23 -10.10
C GLN A 60 1.33 16.40 -9.89
N ALA A 61 0.56 15.50 -10.48
CA ALA A 61 -0.87 15.39 -10.20
C ALA A 61 -1.05 14.83 -8.78
N PRO A 62 -1.81 15.49 -7.90
CA PRO A 62 -2.11 14.91 -6.59
C PRO A 62 -2.94 13.63 -6.77
N VAL A 63 -2.42 12.53 -6.24
CA VAL A 63 -3.07 11.22 -6.23
C VAL A 63 -4.10 11.22 -5.09
N PHE A 64 -5.37 11.00 -5.41
CA PHE A 64 -6.45 11.01 -4.43
C PHE A 64 -7.18 9.66 -4.42
N GLY A 65 -7.35 9.09 -3.22
CA GLY A 65 -8.20 7.93 -3.00
C GLY A 65 -7.45 6.64 -2.66
N GLY A 66 -8.07 5.50 -2.92
CA GLY A 66 -7.54 4.18 -2.58
C GLY A 66 -7.48 3.90 -1.07
N ILE A 67 -6.62 2.96 -0.68
CA ILE A 67 -6.32 2.65 0.73
C ILE A 67 -4.85 2.96 1.01
N SER A 68 -4.58 3.83 1.99
CA SER A 68 -3.23 4.18 2.42
C SER A 68 -3.05 4.03 3.93
N ILE A 69 -1.81 3.78 4.36
CA ILE A 69 -1.44 3.72 5.76
C ILE A 69 -0.58 4.94 6.12
N SER A 70 -0.99 5.66 7.16
CA SER A 70 -0.22 6.77 7.76
C SER A 70 0.48 6.30 9.04
N PHE A 71 1.80 6.51 9.12
CA PHE A 71 2.67 6.11 10.23
C PHE A 71 3.94 6.98 10.25
N PRO A 72 4.54 7.36 11.40
CA PRO A 72 4.18 7.05 12.80
C PRO A 72 3.18 8.02 13.44
N GLN A 73 2.76 9.04 12.70
CA GLN A 73 1.77 10.02 13.12
C GLN A 73 0.74 10.14 11.99
N ALA A 74 -0.53 10.07 12.34
CA ALA A 74 -1.60 10.44 11.44
C ALA A 74 -1.74 11.96 11.53
N THR A 75 -1.16 12.73 10.60
CA THR A 75 -1.47 14.15 10.56
C THR A 75 -2.72 14.37 9.70
N ASN A 76 -3.59 15.26 10.16
CA ASN A 76 -4.78 15.69 9.42
C ASN A 76 -4.41 16.62 8.23
N LEU A 77 -3.13 16.71 7.86
CA LEU A 77 -2.63 17.63 6.84
C LEU A 77 -2.38 16.87 5.53
N TRP A 78 -3.20 17.19 4.52
CA TRP A 78 -3.05 16.80 3.12
C TRP A 78 -1.80 17.44 2.46
N PRO A 79 -1.39 17.00 1.26
CA PRO A 79 -0.52 15.87 0.97
C PRO A 79 0.97 16.30 0.99
N PHE A 80 1.50 16.69 2.14
CA PHE A 80 2.95 16.83 2.32
C PHE A 80 3.42 15.89 3.44
N GLU A 81 2.97 14.64 3.38
CA GLU A 81 3.35 13.64 4.37
C GLU A 81 4.49 12.81 3.79
N GLN A 82 5.69 13.05 4.34
CA GLN A 82 6.89 12.21 4.28
C GLN A 82 6.63 10.86 3.59
N HIS A 83 6.89 10.81 2.28
CA HIS A 83 6.78 9.57 1.52
C HIS A 83 7.75 8.57 2.12
N ARG A 84 7.23 7.69 2.97
CA ARG A 84 7.95 6.50 3.39
C ARG A 84 8.09 5.66 2.13
N LEU A 85 9.32 5.53 1.65
CA LEU A 85 9.62 4.63 0.55
C LEU A 85 9.42 3.21 1.07
N TRP A 86 8.37 2.58 0.59
CA TRP A 86 8.14 1.15 0.76
C TRP A 86 8.92 0.39 -0.30
N SER A 87 9.21 -0.87 -0.03
CA SER A 87 9.87 -1.77 -0.97
C SER A 87 9.30 -3.17 -0.81
N LEU A 88 9.32 -3.95 -1.89
CA LEU A 88 8.91 -5.34 -1.84
C LEU A 88 9.82 -6.12 -0.88
N GLU A 89 9.20 -6.77 0.10
CA GLU A 89 9.90 -7.71 0.98
C GLU A 89 9.80 -9.10 0.38
N ASN A 90 10.90 -9.54 -0.23
CA ASN A 90 11.07 -10.95 -0.59
C ASN A 90 11.47 -11.69 0.70
N ASP A 91 10.53 -12.31 1.41
CA ASP A 91 10.91 -13.13 2.57
C ASP A 91 11.59 -14.42 2.06
N PRO A 92 12.88 -14.67 2.38
CA PRO A 92 13.52 -15.94 2.04
C PRO A 92 12.85 -17.14 2.72
N PHE A 93 12.03 -16.92 3.75
CA PHE A 93 11.27 -17.93 4.49
C PHE A 93 9.79 -17.99 4.13
N ASP A 94 9.34 -17.41 3.01
CA ASP A 94 7.97 -17.55 2.51
C ASP A 94 7.66 -19.03 2.18
N ARG A 95 7.36 -19.81 3.23
CA ARG A 95 6.65 -21.09 3.25
C ARG A 95 5.18 -20.88 2.93
N VAL A 96 4.90 -19.94 2.03
CA VAL A 96 3.59 -19.78 1.42
C VAL A 96 3.46 -20.98 0.48
N PRO A 97 2.50 -21.89 0.69
CA PRO A 97 2.28 -23.01 -0.20
C PRO A 97 2.17 -22.48 -1.63
N SER A 98 2.83 -23.16 -2.55
CA SER A 98 3.17 -22.75 -3.93
C SER A 98 2.02 -22.30 -4.83
N GLY A 99 0.78 -22.19 -4.34
CA GLY A 99 -0.39 -21.69 -5.03
C GLY A 99 -0.83 -20.24 -4.70
N SER A 100 -0.35 -19.61 -3.62
CA SER A 100 -0.96 -18.35 -3.11
C SER A 100 -0.08 -17.10 -3.12
N ARG A 101 1.08 -17.10 -3.82
CA ARG A 101 1.91 -15.88 -3.95
C ARG A 101 1.26 -14.80 -4.82
N LEU A 102 0.33 -15.16 -5.71
CA LEU A 102 -0.41 -14.18 -6.52
C LEU A 102 -1.50 -13.45 -5.73
N SER A 103 -1.87 -13.93 -4.53
CA SER A 103 -2.95 -13.34 -3.73
C SER A 103 -2.44 -12.54 -2.54
N SER A 104 -1.13 -12.37 -2.38
CA SER A 104 -0.58 -11.55 -1.30
C SER A 104 0.78 -10.92 -1.63
N VAL A 105 1.05 -9.73 -1.11
CA VAL A 105 2.36 -9.06 -1.17
C VAL A 105 2.77 -8.56 0.21
N ASN A 106 4.07 -8.62 0.49
CA ASN A 106 4.68 -8.02 1.66
C ASN A 106 5.47 -6.78 1.25
N LEU A 107 5.21 -5.66 1.93
CA LEU A 107 5.94 -4.41 1.78
C LEU A 107 6.65 -4.08 3.09
N VAL A 108 7.85 -3.53 2.99
CA VAL A 108 8.63 -3.06 4.14
C VAL A 108 9.07 -1.62 3.93
N SER A 109 8.99 -0.81 4.98
CA SER A 109 9.54 0.53 5.02
C SER A 109 10.33 0.75 6.31
N ARG A 110 11.62 1.07 6.14
CA ARG A 110 12.59 1.26 7.22
C ARG A 110 12.93 2.74 7.38
N THR A 111 13.10 3.20 8.62
CA THR A 111 13.63 4.56 8.86
C THR A 111 15.03 4.69 8.27
N SER A 112 15.28 5.74 7.48
CA SER A 112 16.63 6.08 7.00
C SER A 112 17.41 6.83 8.08
N ASP A 113 18.74 6.68 8.10
CA ASP A 113 19.62 7.37 9.06
C ASP A 113 19.67 8.90 8.87
N LYS A 114 19.14 9.43 7.75
CA LYS A 114 19.08 10.88 7.46
C LYS A 114 17.83 11.52 8.08
N GLY A 115 17.64 11.31 9.37
CA GLY A 115 16.41 11.60 10.11
C GLY A 115 16.07 13.09 10.22
N SER A 116 14.86 13.46 9.78
CA SER A 116 14.15 14.65 10.26
C SER A 116 13.99 14.57 11.79
N LYS A 117 14.09 15.70 12.49
CA LYS A 117 14.15 15.83 13.96
C LYS A 117 13.01 15.16 14.74
N ILE A 118 11.92 14.79 14.08
CA ILE A 118 10.74 14.13 14.68
C ILE A 118 10.99 12.62 14.92
N LEU A 119 12.03 12.01 14.32
CA LEU A 119 12.27 10.56 14.33
C LEU A 119 13.68 10.17 14.82
N ALA A 120 14.03 10.50 16.07
CA ALA A 120 15.20 9.89 16.72
C ALA A 120 15.01 8.39 17.04
N CYS A 121 13.84 7.82 16.71
CA CYS A 121 13.49 6.42 16.96
C CYS A 121 13.67 5.61 15.66
N ARG A 122 14.40 4.51 15.74
CA ARG A 122 14.59 3.58 14.63
C ARG A 122 13.50 2.51 14.66
N PHE A 123 12.77 2.34 13.57
CA PHE A 123 11.72 1.34 13.47
C PHE A 123 11.56 0.85 12.04
N GLU A 124 10.93 -0.32 11.93
CA GLU A 124 10.50 -0.92 10.68
C GLU A 124 8.99 -1.05 10.69
N VAL A 125 8.39 -0.74 9.55
CA VAL A 125 6.97 -1.01 9.32
C VAL A 125 6.88 -2.01 8.19
N ARG A 126 6.16 -3.10 8.43
CA ARG A 126 5.78 -4.09 7.43
C ARG A 126 4.30 -3.99 7.15
N LEU A 127 3.91 -4.26 5.92
CA LEU A 127 2.53 -4.30 5.49
C LEU A 127 2.34 -5.54 4.62
N ASN A 128 1.59 -6.50 5.12
CA ASN A 128 1.08 -7.59 4.30
C ASN A 128 -0.28 -7.17 3.72
N ILE A 129 -0.42 -7.26 2.41
CA ILE A 129 -1.67 -7.05 1.69
C ILE A 129 -2.04 -8.37 1.06
N SER A 130 -3.25 -8.87 1.32
CA SER A 130 -3.74 -10.11 0.73
C SER A 130 -5.19 -10.00 0.29
N ILE A 131 -5.53 -10.77 -0.73
CA ILE A 131 -6.88 -10.87 -1.28
C ILE A 131 -7.36 -12.31 -1.19
N SER A 132 -8.61 -12.48 -0.79
CA SER A 132 -9.39 -13.70 -0.95
C SER A 132 -10.77 -13.33 -1.49
N GLN A 133 -11.61 -14.34 -1.72
CA GLN A 133 -12.96 -14.13 -2.27
C GLN A 133 -13.73 -13.06 -1.49
N GLY A 134 -13.98 -11.91 -2.12
CA GLY A 134 -14.71 -10.79 -1.54
C GLY A 134 -14.04 -10.09 -0.35
N LYS A 135 -12.78 -10.38 -0.04
CA LYS A 135 -12.08 -9.84 1.14
C LYS A 135 -10.68 -9.36 0.81
N LEU A 136 -10.43 -8.09 1.08
CA LEU A 136 -9.09 -7.50 1.11
C LEU A 136 -8.63 -7.39 2.57
N THR A 137 -7.45 -7.92 2.88
CA THR A 137 -6.85 -7.89 4.22
C THR A 137 -5.55 -7.09 4.18
N LEU A 138 -5.45 -6.07 5.04
CA LEU A 138 -4.24 -5.29 5.28
C LEU A 138 -3.77 -5.56 6.71
N MET A 139 -2.55 -6.06 6.87
CA MET A 139 -1.97 -6.40 8.16
C MET A 139 -0.67 -5.61 8.38
N PRO A 140 -0.76 -4.38 8.93
CA PRO A 140 0.43 -3.62 9.30
C PRO A 140 1.09 -4.19 10.56
N SER A 141 2.41 -4.21 10.58
CA SER A 141 3.24 -4.63 11.72
C SER A 141 4.37 -3.62 11.94
N VAL A 142 4.59 -3.24 13.18
CA VAL A 142 5.58 -2.22 13.57
C VAL A 142 6.60 -2.87 14.48
N ARG A 143 7.87 -2.76 14.13
CA ARG A 143 8.99 -3.25 14.93
C ARG A 143 9.86 -2.10 15.38
N ASN A 144 10.02 -1.93 16.69
CA ASN A 144 11.05 -1.06 17.25
C ASN A 144 12.42 -1.74 17.07
N ILE A 145 13.32 -1.13 16.29
CA ILE A 145 14.69 -1.59 16.11
C ILE A 145 15.71 -0.66 16.79
N GLY A 146 15.22 0.34 17.51
CA GLY A 146 16.01 1.24 18.34
C GLY A 146 16.18 0.70 19.77
N ASN A 147 16.95 1.45 20.55
CA ASN A 147 17.20 1.18 21.96
C ASN A 147 16.26 1.94 22.91
N LYS A 148 15.32 2.73 22.37
CA LYS A 148 14.37 3.55 23.14
C LYS A 148 12.95 3.20 22.75
N SER A 149 12.06 3.11 23.74
CA SER A 149 10.62 3.03 23.51
C SER A 149 10.13 4.31 22.83
N PHE A 150 9.13 4.17 21.96
CA PHE A 150 8.48 5.31 21.31
C PHE A 150 6.98 5.09 21.21
N SER A 151 6.23 6.18 21.28
CA SER A 151 4.79 6.19 21.04
C SER A 151 4.53 6.47 19.57
N PHE A 152 3.50 5.84 19.02
CA PHE A 152 3.11 6.01 17.63
C PHE A 152 1.60 5.94 17.47
N THR A 153 1.14 6.46 16.34
CA THR A 153 -0.22 6.31 15.83
C THR A 153 -0.14 5.70 14.44
N ILE A 154 -1.03 4.75 14.16
CA ILE A 154 -1.26 4.20 12.83
C ILE A 154 -2.70 4.48 12.42
N ALA A 155 -2.90 4.92 11.18
CA ALA A 155 -4.22 5.14 10.62
C ALA A 155 -4.32 4.55 9.22
N THR A 156 -5.50 4.03 8.87
CA THR A 156 -5.84 3.62 7.51
C THR A 156 -6.82 4.62 6.92
N ARG A 157 -6.45 5.22 5.78
CA ARG A 157 -7.35 6.09 5.02
C ARG A 157 -7.92 5.29 3.87
N ASN A 158 -9.22 5.04 3.90
CA ASN A 158 -9.94 4.22 2.92
C ASN A 158 -10.91 5.10 2.12
N SER A 159 -10.75 5.17 0.81
CA SER A 159 -11.68 5.82 -0.10
C SER A 159 -12.44 4.76 -0.89
N LEU A 160 -13.69 4.51 -0.46
CA LEU A 160 -14.55 3.50 -1.06
C LEU A 160 -15.36 4.10 -2.22
N SER A 161 -15.56 3.29 -3.26
CA SER A 161 -16.48 3.61 -4.35
C SER A 161 -17.91 3.54 -3.84
N VAL A 162 -18.70 4.58 -4.10
CA VAL A 162 -20.10 4.67 -3.70
C VAL A 162 -20.93 5.16 -4.88
N SER A 163 -22.12 4.59 -5.06
CA SER A 163 -22.96 4.83 -6.24
C SER A 163 -23.62 6.20 -6.27
N ASN A 164 -23.83 6.82 -5.10
CA ASN A 164 -24.56 8.07 -4.99
C ASN A 164 -24.08 8.88 -3.78
N ILE A 165 -23.27 9.90 -4.04
CA ILE A 165 -23.01 10.99 -3.09
C ILE A 165 -23.84 12.17 -3.58
N ARG A 166 -24.97 12.44 -2.90
CA ARG A 166 -25.69 13.70 -3.04
C ARG A 166 -25.18 14.64 -1.97
N CYS A 167 -24.89 15.88 -2.37
CA CYS A 167 -24.75 17.00 -1.44
C CYS A 167 -26.12 17.64 -1.25
#